data_AF-K1S690-F1
#
_entry.id   AF-K1S690-F1
#
_cell.length_a   1.000
_cell.length_b   1.000
_cell.length_c   1.000
_cell.angle_alpha   90.00
_cell.angle_beta   90.00
_cell.angle_gamma   90.00
#
_symmetry.space_group_name_H-M   'P 1'
#
loop_
_entity.id
_entity.type
_entity.pdbx_description
1 polymer ?
#
loop_
_entity_poly.entity_id
_entity_poly.type
_entity_poly.pdbx_seq_one_letter_code
_entity_poly.pdbx_strand_id
1 'polypeptide(L)'
;EGDDCNETVDPLTPALRAIDGINPMDAAFDDAVRAGITAAMIGPGSSNVVGGQFAMVKTKGRRIDDLILKSPAAMKVAFGENPKVNYSGQNKSPVTRMAIAAMLRRELWESREYLRQKQEAAEKGEYFAPDFEKECYLPVLRGDIPLKAHVHRVDDIFTAIRIAKEFGIKMTMDHCSEGHLVAEELAKEGFPAIVGPDLTSRNKIEVQNMSFKTAGVLNRAGVMVAITTDHPVSQIQTLPLCAGLAVKAGLPMEEGFRAITIYPAKICGVADRIGSLEVGKDADIAIFDGNPMEIFTRTLYTIINGEIVYCNVPRE
;
A
#
# COMPACT_ATOMS: atom_id res chain seq x y z
N GLU A 1 -7.81 -11.42 -19.19
CA GLU A 1 -7.07 -10.56 -20.14
C GLU A 1 -7.16 -9.13 -19.63
N GLY A 2 -6.05 -8.38 -19.62
CA GLY A 2 -5.97 -7.03 -19.04
C GLY A 2 -5.64 -6.96 -17.55
N ASP A 3 -5.28 -8.08 -16.92
CA ASP A 3 -4.81 -8.12 -15.52
C ASP A 3 -3.27 -8.18 -15.51
N ASP A 4 -2.65 -7.01 -15.55
CA ASP A 4 -1.18 -6.83 -15.52
C ASP A 4 -0.68 -6.60 -14.07
N CYS A 5 -1.39 -7.11 -13.07
CA CYS A 5 -1.11 -6.88 -11.64
C CYS A 5 0.24 -7.48 -11.19
N ASN A 6 0.69 -8.58 -11.79
CA ASN A 6 1.98 -9.21 -11.45
C ASN A 6 2.67 -9.74 -12.70
N GLU A 7 3.98 -9.52 -12.81
CA GLU A 7 4.85 -10.25 -13.74
C GLU A 7 5.34 -11.54 -13.06
N THR A 8 4.77 -12.68 -13.43
CA THR A 8 4.95 -13.96 -12.71
C THR A 8 6.06 -14.85 -13.26
N VAL A 9 6.90 -14.37 -14.18
CA VAL A 9 8.03 -15.16 -14.69
C VAL A 9 9.32 -15.01 -13.88
N ASP A 10 9.48 -13.92 -13.11
CA ASP A 10 10.65 -13.68 -12.25
C ASP A 10 10.22 -13.24 -10.84
N PRO A 11 10.62 -13.93 -9.76
CA PRO A 11 10.32 -13.53 -8.38
C PRO A 11 10.86 -12.15 -7.95
N LEU A 12 11.78 -11.55 -8.71
CA LEU A 12 12.46 -10.30 -8.39
C LEU A 12 12.30 -9.31 -9.55
N THR A 13 11.34 -8.40 -9.44
CA THR A 13 11.01 -7.42 -10.49
C THR A 13 11.02 -5.97 -9.97
N PRO A 14 12.10 -5.50 -9.31
CA PRO A 14 12.14 -4.17 -8.68
C PRO A 14 12.03 -3.02 -9.69
N ALA A 15 12.43 -3.24 -10.95
CA ALA A 15 12.38 -2.24 -12.00
C ALA A 15 10.98 -1.94 -12.53
N LEU A 16 9.98 -2.81 -12.29
CA LEU A 16 8.62 -2.55 -12.75
C LEU A 16 8.02 -1.35 -12.02
N ARG A 17 7.26 -0.54 -12.75
CA ARG A 17 6.62 0.67 -12.21
C ARG A 17 5.14 0.59 -12.47
N ALA A 18 4.35 0.84 -11.42
CA ALA A 18 2.89 0.83 -11.51
C ALA A 18 2.36 1.73 -12.64
N ILE A 19 2.97 2.90 -12.84
CA ILE A 19 2.53 3.89 -13.85
C ILE A 19 2.53 3.34 -15.28
N ASP A 20 3.31 2.30 -15.56
CA ASP A 20 3.41 1.70 -16.89
C ASP A 20 2.27 0.69 -17.16
N GLY A 21 1.53 0.28 -16.13
CA GLY A 21 0.40 -0.65 -16.21
C GLY A 21 -0.94 -0.09 -15.72
N ILE A 22 -0.97 1.12 -15.16
CA ILE A 22 -2.22 1.76 -14.72
C ILE A 22 -3.02 2.23 -15.93
N ASN A 23 -4.22 1.68 -16.09
CA ASN A 23 -5.21 2.18 -17.04
C ASN A 23 -6.18 3.17 -16.35
N PRO A 24 -6.04 4.50 -16.53
CA PRO A 24 -6.94 5.48 -15.92
C PRO A 24 -8.38 5.45 -16.48
N MET A 25 -8.62 4.67 -17.53
CA MET A 25 -9.96 4.47 -18.12
C MET A 25 -10.70 3.27 -17.51
N ASP A 26 -10.11 2.56 -16.55
CA ASP A 26 -10.79 1.50 -15.80
C ASP A 26 -12.01 2.08 -15.05
N ALA A 27 -13.14 1.38 -15.08
CA ALA A 27 -14.36 1.76 -14.38
C ALA A 27 -14.15 1.97 -12.87
N ALA A 28 -13.16 1.30 -12.27
CA ALA A 28 -12.79 1.49 -10.88
C ALA A 28 -12.40 2.94 -10.52
N PHE A 29 -11.85 3.72 -11.47
CA PHE A 29 -11.56 5.14 -11.24
C PHE A 29 -12.86 5.95 -11.05
N ASP A 30 -13.86 5.72 -11.90
CA ASP A 30 -15.17 6.38 -11.78
C ASP A 30 -15.94 5.88 -10.55
N ASP A 31 -15.86 4.60 -10.20
CA ASP A 31 -16.45 4.04 -8.97
C ASP A 31 -15.82 4.66 -7.72
N ALA A 32 -14.49 4.85 -7.70
CA ALA A 32 -13.78 5.51 -6.61
C ALA A 32 -14.28 6.95 -6.44
N VAL A 33 -14.36 7.71 -7.53
CA VAL A 33 -14.85 9.09 -7.51
C VAL A 33 -16.30 9.17 -7.03
N ARG A 34 -17.18 8.26 -7.46
CA ARG A 34 -18.58 8.19 -6.97
C ARG A 34 -18.67 7.90 -5.47
N ALA A 35 -17.70 7.17 -4.92
CA ALA A 35 -17.61 6.88 -3.49
C ALA A 35 -16.89 7.95 -2.67
N GLY A 36 -16.47 9.07 -3.27
CA GLY A 36 -15.75 10.14 -2.58
C GLY A 36 -14.26 9.85 -2.37
N ILE A 37 -13.69 8.88 -3.07
CA ILE A 37 -12.27 8.50 -2.98
C ILE A 37 -11.50 9.29 -4.05
N THR A 38 -10.63 10.21 -3.63
CA THR A 38 -9.95 11.16 -4.52
C THR A 38 -8.54 10.74 -4.94
N ALA A 39 -7.92 9.81 -4.22
CA ALA A 39 -6.57 9.33 -4.50
C ALA A 39 -6.38 7.87 -4.06
N ALA A 40 -5.46 7.17 -4.71
CA ALA A 40 -5.15 5.77 -4.45
C ALA A 40 -3.65 5.48 -4.63
N MET A 41 -3.12 4.56 -3.83
CA MET A 41 -1.76 4.03 -3.96
C MET A 41 -1.82 2.73 -4.74
N ILE A 42 -1.43 2.77 -6.01
CA ILE A 42 -1.62 1.67 -6.96
C ILE A 42 -0.27 1.06 -7.31
N GLY A 43 -0.22 -0.27 -7.45
CA GLY A 43 0.97 -0.97 -7.87
C GLY A 43 0.85 -2.48 -7.83
N PRO A 44 1.99 -3.19 -7.95
CA PRO A 44 2.01 -4.64 -8.12
C PRO A 44 1.35 -5.43 -6.99
N GLY A 45 0.86 -6.62 -7.33
CA GLY A 45 0.31 -7.58 -6.38
C GLY A 45 1.37 -8.24 -5.49
N SER A 46 1.10 -9.46 -5.03
CA SER A 46 1.92 -10.16 -4.03
C SER A 46 2.48 -11.49 -4.54
N SER A 47 2.50 -11.71 -5.85
CA SER A 47 3.02 -12.96 -6.43
C SER A 47 4.53 -13.06 -6.33
N ASN A 48 5.24 -11.93 -6.19
CA ASN A 48 6.69 -11.83 -6.28
C ASN A 48 7.30 -11.53 -4.90
N VAL A 49 8.56 -11.94 -4.69
CA VAL A 49 9.31 -11.54 -3.48
C VAL A 49 9.52 -10.03 -3.49
N VAL A 50 9.93 -9.49 -4.64
CA VAL A 50 9.97 -8.06 -4.93
C VAL A 50 9.14 -7.84 -6.19
N GLY A 51 8.02 -7.12 -6.08
CA GLY A 51 7.04 -6.99 -7.17
C GLY A 51 7.18 -5.75 -8.03
N GLY A 52 7.99 -4.78 -7.60
CA GLY A 52 8.15 -3.49 -8.28
C GLY A 52 7.60 -2.31 -7.48
N GLN A 53 7.42 -1.18 -8.16
CA GLN A 53 7.24 0.12 -7.53
C GLN A 53 5.78 0.59 -7.60
N PHE A 54 5.26 1.06 -6.48
CA PHE A 54 3.93 1.69 -6.38
C PHE A 54 3.98 3.16 -6.79
N ALA A 55 2.83 3.72 -7.18
CA ALA A 55 2.61 5.15 -7.37
C ALA A 55 1.37 5.61 -6.59
N MET A 56 1.44 6.81 -6.03
CA MET A 56 0.28 7.50 -5.45
C MET A 56 -0.32 8.40 -6.53
N VAL A 57 -1.61 8.23 -6.84
CA VAL A 57 -2.28 8.94 -7.95
C VAL A 57 -3.65 9.47 -7.52
N LYS A 58 -4.12 10.53 -8.19
CA LYS A 58 -5.52 10.99 -8.13
C LYS A 58 -6.44 10.04 -8.91
N THR A 59 -7.71 9.99 -8.54
CA THR A 59 -8.70 9.06 -9.13
C THR A 59 -9.49 9.65 -10.30
N LYS A 60 -9.17 10.86 -10.78
CA LYS A 60 -9.82 11.44 -11.96
C LYS A 60 -8.86 12.03 -12.98
N GLY A 61 -8.93 11.50 -14.20
CA GLY A 61 -8.38 12.06 -15.43
C GLY A 61 -8.11 10.94 -16.43
N ARG A 62 -7.46 11.26 -17.55
CA ARG A 62 -7.31 10.30 -18.68
C ARG A 62 -5.87 9.90 -18.98
N ARG A 63 -4.90 10.67 -18.49
CA ARG A 63 -3.47 10.42 -18.70
C ARG A 63 -2.82 10.23 -17.34
N ILE A 64 -2.18 9.08 -17.15
CA ILE A 64 -1.61 8.70 -15.85
C ILE A 64 -0.62 9.73 -15.32
N ASP A 65 0.20 10.34 -16.20
CA ASP A 65 1.20 11.35 -15.83
C ASP A 65 0.58 12.56 -15.11
N ASP A 66 -0.64 12.95 -15.47
CA ASP A 66 -1.35 14.10 -14.87
C ASP A 66 -1.94 13.76 -13.49
N LEU A 67 -2.03 12.47 -13.16
CA LEU A 67 -2.63 11.98 -11.92
C LEU A 67 -1.60 11.77 -10.82
N ILE A 68 -0.32 11.72 -11.13
CA ILE A 68 0.73 11.33 -10.19
C ILE A 68 0.87 12.38 -9.07
N LEU A 69 0.68 11.92 -7.84
CA LEU A 69 1.06 12.64 -6.62
C LEU A 69 2.51 12.33 -6.23
N LYS A 70 2.92 11.06 -6.35
CA LYS A 70 4.27 10.57 -6.03
C LYS A 70 4.58 9.28 -6.78
N SER A 71 5.72 9.22 -7.47
CA SER A 71 6.20 8.01 -8.17
C SER A 71 7.75 8.00 -8.22
N PRO A 72 8.42 6.95 -7.71
CA PRO A 72 7.86 5.85 -6.93
C PRO A 72 7.38 6.31 -5.54
N ALA A 73 6.36 5.64 -5.03
CA ALA A 73 5.79 5.91 -3.70
C ALA A 73 6.17 4.84 -2.66
N ALA A 74 6.42 3.60 -3.09
CA ALA A 74 6.95 2.49 -2.28
C ALA A 74 7.49 1.37 -3.18
N MET A 75 8.27 0.46 -2.59
CA MET A 75 8.70 -0.78 -3.24
C MET A 75 7.91 -1.97 -2.68
N LYS A 76 7.20 -2.72 -3.53
CA LYS A 76 6.39 -3.88 -3.13
C LYS A 76 7.26 -5.07 -2.83
N VAL A 77 7.07 -5.66 -1.66
CA VAL A 77 7.61 -6.97 -1.30
C VAL A 77 6.51 -7.85 -0.72
N ALA A 78 6.65 -9.17 -0.84
CA ALA A 78 5.68 -10.09 -0.28
C ALA A 78 6.31 -11.26 0.47
N PHE A 79 5.61 -11.66 1.53
CA PHE A 79 5.91 -12.82 2.37
C PHE A 79 4.72 -13.79 2.36
N GLY A 80 4.82 -14.88 3.11
CA GLY A 80 3.71 -15.81 3.27
C GLY A 80 3.53 -16.77 2.09
N GLU A 81 2.28 -17.15 1.84
CA GLU A 81 1.89 -18.18 0.88
C GLU A 81 2.01 -17.70 -0.57
N ASN A 82 1.64 -16.45 -0.87
CA ASN A 82 1.51 -15.98 -2.25
C ASN A 82 2.79 -16.18 -3.09
N PRO A 83 3.98 -15.71 -2.67
CA PRO A 83 5.18 -15.90 -3.50
C PRO A 83 5.59 -17.37 -3.63
N LYS A 84 5.53 -18.15 -2.54
CA LYS A 84 5.95 -19.57 -2.59
C LYS A 84 4.99 -20.44 -3.41
N VAL A 85 3.69 -20.12 -3.43
CA VAL A 85 2.69 -20.86 -4.19
C VAL A 85 2.82 -20.52 -5.67
N ASN A 86 2.99 -19.24 -6.00
CA ASN A 86 3.12 -18.79 -7.39
C ASN A 86 4.25 -19.51 -8.14
N TYR A 87 5.43 -19.62 -7.52
CA TYR A 87 6.62 -20.23 -8.15
C TYR A 87 6.74 -21.75 -7.93
N SER A 88 5.85 -22.35 -7.13
CA SER A 88 5.84 -23.79 -6.89
C SER A 88 5.54 -24.56 -8.18
N GLY A 89 6.29 -25.64 -8.43
CA GLY A 89 6.14 -26.46 -9.63
C GLY A 89 6.76 -25.88 -10.90
N GLN A 90 7.27 -24.64 -10.86
CA GLN A 90 7.93 -24.00 -12.01
C GLN A 90 9.45 -24.27 -12.08
N ASN A 91 9.98 -25.15 -11.21
CA ASN A 91 11.42 -25.36 -11.00
C ASN A 91 12.18 -24.04 -10.69
N LYS A 92 11.50 -23.11 -10.02
CA LYS A 92 12.02 -21.79 -9.62
C LYS A 92 11.87 -21.59 -8.12
N SER A 93 12.80 -20.83 -7.53
CA SER A 93 12.67 -20.30 -6.17
C SER A 93 11.80 -19.04 -6.20
N PRO A 94 11.04 -18.71 -5.14
CA PRO A 94 10.92 -19.41 -3.86
C PRO A 94 9.81 -20.48 -3.83
N VAL A 95 10.05 -21.55 -3.06
CA VAL A 95 8.99 -22.52 -2.66
C VAL A 95 8.84 -22.63 -1.14
N THR A 96 9.60 -21.83 -0.39
CA THR A 96 9.56 -21.77 1.09
C THR A 96 9.64 -20.32 1.58
N ARG A 97 9.12 -20.07 2.80
CA ARG A 97 9.26 -18.76 3.48
C ARG A 97 10.73 -18.37 3.69
N MET A 98 11.60 -19.35 3.95
CA MET A 98 13.04 -19.12 4.10
C MET A 98 13.66 -18.59 2.81
N ALA A 99 13.29 -19.17 1.67
CA ALA A 99 13.76 -18.71 0.36
C ALA A 99 13.30 -17.28 0.06
N ILE A 100 12.04 -16.94 0.34
CA ILE A 100 11.52 -15.56 0.23
C ILE A 100 12.41 -14.60 1.01
N ALA A 101 12.64 -14.89 2.29
CA ALA A 101 13.41 -14.03 3.17
C ALA A 101 14.88 -13.92 2.75
N ALA A 102 15.50 -15.01 2.29
CA ALA A 102 16.88 -15.02 1.81
C ALA A 102 17.05 -14.22 0.51
N MET A 103 16.11 -14.35 -0.43
CA MET A 103 16.12 -13.62 -1.69
C MET A 103 16.01 -12.11 -1.48
N LEU A 104 15.05 -11.67 -0.66
CA LEU A 104 14.92 -10.24 -0.34
C LEU A 104 16.17 -9.70 0.38
N ARG A 105 16.72 -10.44 1.35
CA ARG A 105 17.95 -10.04 2.03
C ARG A 105 19.11 -9.87 1.06
N ARG A 106 19.27 -10.78 0.10
CA ARG A 106 20.32 -10.70 -0.91
C ARG A 106 20.18 -9.43 -1.75
N GLU A 107 18.97 -9.15 -2.26
CA GLU A 107 18.72 -7.93 -3.06
C GLU A 107 19.08 -6.65 -2.30
N LEU A 108 18.64 -6.55 -1.04
CA LEU A 108 18.94 -5.39 -0.19
C LEU A 108 20.42 -5.29 0.16
N TRP A 109 21.10 -6.43 0.41
CA TRP A 109 22.53 -6.46 0.71
C TRP A 109 23.36 -5.99 -0.48
N GLU A 110 23.11 -6.54 -1.67
CA GLU A 110 23.80 -6.16 -2.91
C GLU A 110 23.54 -4.69 -3.25
N SER A 111 22.29 -4.22 -3.08
CA SER A 111 21.92 -2.83 -3.37
C SER A 111 22.55 -1.84 -2.38
N ARG A 112 22.71 -2.23 -1.10
CA ARG A 112 23.41 -1.40 -0.10
C ARG A 112 24.89 -1.27 -0.42
N GLU A 113 25.52 -2.36 -0.85
CA GLU A 113 26.91 -2.35 -1.29
C GLU A 113 27.09 -1.51 -2.56
N TYR A 114 26.17 -1.64 -3.52
CA TYR A 114 26.12 -0.78 -4.70
C TYR A 114 26.00 0.71 -4.34
N LEU A 115 25.10 1.06 -3.40
CA LEU A 115 24.98 2.44 -2.91
C LEU A 115 26.28 2.97 -2.29
N ARG A 116 26.96 2.14 -1.48
CA ARG A 116 28.26 2.49 -0.87
C ARG A 116 29.31 2.78 -1.94
N GLN A 117 29.46 1.90 -2.92
CA GLN A 117 30.41 2.08 -4.02
C GLN A 117 30.10 3.33 -4.86
N LYS A 118 28.82 3.57 -5.13
CA LYS A 118 28.36 4.77 -5.84
C LYS A 118 28.71 6.06 -5.09
N GLN A 119 28.57 6.07 -3.76
CA GLN A 119 28.95 7.20 -2.92
C GLN A 119 30.47 7.44 -2.91
N GLU A 120 31.27 6.39 -2.78
CA GLU A 120 32.74 6.48 -2.80
C GLU A 120 33.28 7.00 -4.13
N ALA A 121 32.70 6.56 -5.26
CA ALA A 121 33.05 7.07 -6.57
C ALA A 121 32.68 8.57 -6.69
N ALA A 122 31.50 8.97 -6.20
CA ALA A 122 31.08 10.37 -6.21
C ALA A 122 32.01 11.28 -5.38
N GLU A 123 32.47 10.83 -4.21
CA GLU A 123 33.44 11.56 -3.37
C GLU A 123 34.79 11.74 -4.05
N LYS A 124 35.22 10.77 -4.87
CA LYS A 124 36.45 10.84 -5.67
C LYS A 124 36.29 11.60 -6.99
N GLY A 125 35.07 11.99 -7.35
CA GLY A 125 34.75 12.57 -8.67
C GLY A 125 34.91 11.56 -9.82
N GLU A 126 34.82 10.26 -9.52
CA GLU A 126 34.92 9.18 -10.49
C GLU A 126 33.54 8.84 -11.07
N TYR A 127 33.52 8.46 -12.35
CA TYR A 127 32.30 7.93 -12.96
C TYR A 127 31.98 6.55 -12.39
N PHE A 128 30.71 6.34 -12.04
CA PHE A 128 30.19 5.06 -11.59
C PHE A 128 29.02 4.64 -12.48
N ALA A 129 29.17 3.50 -13.16
CA ALA A 129 28.17 3.02 -14.11
C ALA A 129 26.87 2.61 -13.39
N PRO A 130 25.70 3.17 -13.77
CA PRO A 130 24.45 2.81 -13.14
C PRO A 130 24.02 1.36 -13.45
N ASP A 131 23.63 0.60 -12.43
CA ASP A 131 22.95 -0.69 -12.56
C ASP A 131 21.44 -0.50 -12.42
N PHE A 132 20.71 -0.81 -13.49
CA PHE A 132 19.28 -0.56 -13.59
C PHE A 132 18.45 -1.21 -12.47
N GLU A 133 18.77 -2.45 -12.09
CA GLU A 133 18.03 -3.18 -11.06
C GLU A 133 18.36 -2.63 -9.66
N LYS A 134 19.63 -2.29 -9.42
CA LYS A 134 20.08 -1.77 -8.11
C LYS A 134 19.69 -0.31 -7.88
N GLU A 135 19.59 0.51 -8.92
CA GLU A 135 19.09 1.89 -8.83
C GLU A 135 17.67 1.94 -8.20
N CYS A 136 16.83 0.94 -8.48
CA CYS A 136 15.46 0.88 -8.00
C CYS A 136 15.33 0.78 -6.47
N TYR A 137 16.36 0.27 -5.78
CA TYR A 137 16.38 0.16 -4.32
C TYR A 137 16.93 1.40 -3.62
N LEU A 138 17.59 2.31 -4.33
CA LEU A 138 18.22 3.47 -3.68
C LEU A 138 17.22 4.36 -2.92
N PRO A 139 16.01 4.67 -3.44
CA PRO A 139 15.03 5.42 -2.67
C PRO A 139 14.59 4.71 -1.38
N VAL A 140 14.58 3.37 -1.36
CA VAL A 140 14.26 2.59 -0.15
C VAL A 140 15.40 2.68 0.86
N LEU A 141 16.65 2.46 0.40
CA LEU A 141 17.84 2.47 1.24
C LEU A 141 18.15 3.85 1.84
N ARG A 142 17.76 4.93 1.14
CA ARG A 142 17.84 6.31 1.64
C ARG A 142 16.69 6.68 2.59
N GLY A 143 15.64 5.87 2.62
CA GLY A 143 14.44 6.14 3.42
C GLY A 143 13.46 7.14 2.79
N ASP A 144 13.57 7.41 1.49
CA ASP A 144 12.69 8.31 0.74
C ASP A 144 11.30 7.68 0.52
N ILE A 145 11.27 6.36 0.37
CA ILE A 145 10.06 5.55 0.23
C ILE A 145 10.16 4.28 1.10
N PRO A 146 9.04 3.73 1.61
CA PRO A 146 9.07 2.50 2.39
C PRO A 146 9.11 1.25 1.50
N LEU A 147 9.53 0.12 2.09
CA LEU A 147 9.05 -1.18 1.64
C LEU A 147 7.56 -1.33 1.98
N LYS A 148 6.77 -1.74 1.01
CA LYS A 148 5.36 -2.06 1.18
C LYS A 148 5.22 -3.58 1.31
N ALA A 149 5.23 -4.09 2.53
CA ALA A 149 5.41 -5.51 2.81
C ALA A 149 4.07 -6.23 3.01
N HIS A 150 3.68 -7.05 2.03
CA HIS A 150 2.53 -7.95 2.11
C HIS A 150 2.80 -9.05 3.14
N VAL A 151 2.07 -9.01 4.27
CA VAL A 151 2.24 -9.93 5.40
C VAL A 151 0.88 -10.30 6.03
N HIS A 152 0.66 -11.59 6.26
CA HIS A 152 -0.57 -12.06 6.90
C HIS A 152 -0.31 -12.65 8.29
N ARG A 153 0.50 -13.70 8.37
CA ARG A 153 0.80 -14.39 9.63
C ARG A 153 1.78 -13.64 10.52
N VAL A 154 1.68 -13.86 11.83
CA VAL A 154 2.59 -13.28 12.83
C VAL A 154 4.07 -13.52 12.51
N ASP A 155 4.44 -14.73 12.09
CA ASP A 155 5.83 -15.07 11.76
C ASP A 155 6.35 -14.39 10.48
N ASP A 156 5.49 -14.20 9.49
CA ASP A 156 5.79 -13.44 8.28
C ASP A 156 5.94 -11.93 8.61
N ILE A 157 5.06 -11.37 9.45
CA ILE A 157 5.14 -9.99 9.96
C ILE A 157 6.49 -9.74 10.63
N PHE A 158 6.87 -10.57 11.61
CA PHE A 158 8.15 -10.41 12.30
C PHE A 158 9.36 -10.71 11.41
N THR A 159 9.23 -11.51 10.36
CA THR A 159 10.30 -11.68 9.37
C THR A 159 10.53 -10.40 8.59
N ALA A 160 9.46 -9.76 8.11
CA ALA A 160 9.55 -8.49 7.41
C ALA A 160 10.17 -7.41 8.31
N ILE A 161 9.72 -7.30 9.57
CA ILE A 161 10.28 -6.38 10.57
C ILE A 161 11.77 -6.62 10.81
N ARG A 162 12.20 -7.89 10.98
CA ARG A 162 13.62 -8.23 11.15
C ARG A 162 14.46 -7.74 9.98
N ILE A 163 14.00 -7.95 8.75
CA ILE A 163 14.71 -7.48 7.55
C ILE A 163 14.72 -5.94 7.50
N ALA A 164 13.60 -5.28 7.76
CA ALA A 164 13.56 -3.81 7.77
C ALA A 164 14.55 -3.21 8.76
N LYS A 165 14.64 -3.78 9.98
CA LYS A 165 15.62 -3.38 11.00
C LYS A 165 17.05 -3.70 10.62
N GLU A 166 17.31 -4.86 10.01
CA GLU A 166 18.64 -5.30 9.54
C GLU A 166 19.26 -4.32 8.53
N PHE A 167 18.42 -3.66 7.71
CA PHE A 167 18.85 -2.70 6.71
C PHE A 167 18.58 -1.24 7.09
N GLY A 168 17.94 -0.97 8.22
CA GLY A 168 17.60 0.39 8.67
C GLY A 168 16.61 1.11 7.76
N ILE A 169 15.68 0.38 7.14
CA ILE A 169 14.75 0.89 6.13
C ILE A 169 13.33 1.06 6.68
N LYS A 170 12.58 2.01 6.10
CA LYS A 170 11.14 2.20 6.41
C LYS A 170 10.31 1.07 5.80
N MET A 171 9.20 0.72 6.44
CA MET A 171 8.30 -0.33 5.97
C MET A 171 6.85 -0.07 6.36
N THR A 172 5.89 -0.60 5.59
CA THR A 172 4.48 -0.77 5.98
C THR A 172 4.15 -2.24 6.12
N MET A 173 3.35 -2.59 7.13
CA MET A 173 2.77 -3.94 7.28
C MET A 173 1.45 -3.99 6.53
N ASP A 174 1.47 -4.49 5.30
CA ASP A 174 0.27 -4.60 4.47
C ASP A 174 -0.51 -5.86 4.78
N HIS A 175 -1.83 -5.70 4.85
CA HIS A 175 -2.83 -6.64 5.35
C HIS A 175 -2.73 -6.87 6.85
N CYS A 176 -1.55 -7.27 7.35
CA CYS A 176 -1.28 -7.47 8.77
C CYS A 176 -2.38 -8.30 9.47
N SER A 177 -2.87 -9.35 8.79
CA SER A 177 -4.12 -10.03 9.15
C SER A 177 -4.11 -10.61 10.57
N GLU A 178 -2.97 -11.10 11.04
CA GLU A 178 -2.79 -11.59 12.40
C GLU A 178 -2.18 -10.56 13.36
N GLY A 179 -2.01 -9.30 12.94
CA GLY A 179 -1.37 -8.28 13.77
C GLY A 179 -2.08 -8.04 15.10
N HIS A 180 -3.39 -8.24 15.15
CA HIS A 180 -4.18 -8.13 16.37
C HIS A 180 -3.86 -9.19 17.43
N LEU A 181 -3.14 -10.27 17.09
CA LEU A 181 -2.69 -11.29 18.04
C LEU A 181 -1.45 -10.83 18.83
N VAL A 182 -0.73 -9.84 18.32
CA VAL A 182 0.58 -9.36 18.85
C VAL A 182 0.68 -7.84 18.80
N ALA A 183 -0.44 -7.15 19.02
CA ALA A 183 -0.54 -5.70 18.76
C ALA A 183 0.40 -4.86 19.63
N GLU A 184 0.59 -5.24 20.89
CA GLU A 184 1.50 -4.55 21.81
C GLU A 184 2.97 -4.70 21.38
N GLU A 185 3.34 -5.86 20.85
CA GLU A 185 4.64 -6.09 20.26
C GLU A 185 4.82 -5.24 19.01
N LEU A 186 3.85 -5.25 18.08
CA LEU A 186 3.94 -4.47 16.84
C LEU A 186 4.01 -2.95 17.11
N ALA A 187 3.34 -2.46 18.15
CA ALA A 187 3.46 -1.07 18.57
C ALA A 187 4.89 -0.69 18.98
N LYS A 188 5.63 -1.59 19.65
CA LYS A 188 7.04 -1.38 20.03
C LYS A 188 7.97 -1.38 18.81
N GLU A 189 7.57 -2.04 17.73
CA GLU A 189 8.34 -2.11 16.48
C GLU A 189 8.24 -0.81 15.66
N GLY A 190 7.16 -0.04 15.83
CA GLY A 190 7.04 1.33 15.30
C GLY A 190 6.68 1.44 13.81
N PHE A 191 6.27 0.35 13.16
CA PHE A 191 5.86 0.36 11.75
C PHE A 191 4.33 0.56 11.61
N PRO A 192 3.87 1.36 10.63
CA PRO A 192 2.44 1.48 10.35
C PRO A 192 1.87 0.21 9.72
N ALA A 193 0.56 0.00 9.88
CA ALA A 193 -0.17 -1.12 9.28
C ALA A 193 -1.24 -0.62 8.30
N ILE A 194 -1.39 -1.32 7.17
CA ILE A 194 -2.47 -1.11 6.21
C ILE A 194 -3.35 -2.36 6.26
N VAL A 195 -4.47 -2.28 6.97
CA VAL A 195 -5.33 -3.42 7.31
C VAL A 195 -6.43 -3.60 6.26
N GLY A 196 -6.70 -4.85 5.91
CA GLY A 196 -7.68 -5.23 4.91
C GLY A 196 -7.05 -6.03 3.76
N PRO A 197 -7.86 -6.54 2.82
CA PRO A 197 -9.31 -6.42 2.76
C PRO A 197 -9.98 -7.36 3.75
N ASP A 198 -11.00 -6.91 4.49
CA ASP A 198 -11.78 -7.77 5.41
C ASP A 198 -13.19 -8.10 4.88
N LEU A 199 -13.67 -7.36 3.88
CA LEU A 199 -14.95 -7.61 3.20
C LEU A 199 -14.76 -8.60 2.02
N THR A 200 -14.29 -9.80 2.34
CA THR A 200 -14.02 -10.87 1.36
C THR A 200 -14.04 -12.24 2.04
N SER A 201 -13.87 -13.31 1.26
CA SER A 201 -13.78 -14.68 1.79
C SER A 201 -12.36 -14.99 2.29
N ARG A 202 -12.26 -15.88 3.29
CA ARG A 202 -10.98 -16.39 3.82
C ARG A 202 -10.45 -17.51 2.93
N ASN A 203 -9.90 -17.15 1.78
CA ASN A 203 -9.51 -18.10 0.73
C ASN A 203 -8.17 -18.82 0.95
N LYS A 204 -7.37 -18.43 1.95
CA LYS A 204 -6.04 -19.01 2.27
C LYS A 204 -5.91 -19.40 3.74
N ILE A 205 -4.93 -20.23 4.07
CA ILE A 205 -4.69 -20.64 5.47
C ILE A 205 -4.16 -19.43 6.28
N GLU A 206 -3.26 -18.64 5.71
CA GLU A 206 -2.68 -17.46 6.38
C GLU A 206 -3.67 -16.33 6.68
N VAL A 207 -4.87 -16.33 6.10
CA VAL A 207 -5.91 -15.32 6.34
C VAL A 207 -7.04 -15.81 7.24
N GLN A 208 -6.94 -17.01 7.83
CA GLN A 208 -8.04 -17.55 8.64
C GLN A 208 -8.41 -16.66 9.83
N ASN A 209 -7.44 -15.90 10.34
CA ASN A 209 -7.62 -14.99 11.46
C ASN A 209 -8.00 -13.55 11.06
N MET A 210 -8.12 -13.23 9.76
CA MET A 210 -8.51 -11.88 9.32
C MET A 210 -9.86 -11.47 9.93
N SER A 211 -9.98 -10.19 10.31
CA SER A 211 -11.14 -9.67 11.03
C SER A 211 -11.09 -8.15 11.12
N PHE A 212 -12.25 -7.50 10.93
CA PHE A 212 -12.43 -6.05 11.10
C PHE A 212 -11.96 -5.49 12.45
N LYS A 213 -11.90 -6.33 13.51
CA LYS A 213 -11.38 -5.90 14.81
C LYS A 213 -9.89 -5.53 14.76
N THR A 214 -9.16 -6.02 13.75
CA THR A 214 -7.70 -5.87 13.66
C THR A 214 -7.27 -4.42 13.68
N ALA A 215 -7.94 -3.58 12.89
CA ALA A 215 -7.66 -2.15 12.87
C ALA A 215 -7.83 -1.51 14.25
N GLY A 216 -8.93 -1.80 14.95
CA GLY A 216 -9.19 -1.27 16.29
C GLY A 216 -8.22 -1.76 17.36
N VAL A 217 -7.81 -3.03 17.32
CA VAL A 217 -6.84 -3.60 18.27
C VAL A 217 -5.46 -2.99 18.08
N LEU A 218 -4.97 -2.90 16.83
CA LEU A 218 -3.68 -2.28 16.51
C LEU A 218 -3.66 -0.80 16.87
N ASN A 219 -4.72 -0.06 16.52
CA ASN A 219 -4.84 1.36 16.83
C ASN A 219 -4.79 1.63 18.34
N ARG A 220 -5.51 0.84 19.16
CA ARG A 220 -5.46 0.97 20.63
C ARG A 220 -4.08 0.67 21.22
N ALA A 221 -3.30 -0.20 20.60
CA ALA A 221 -1.92 -0.47 21.00
C ALA A 221 -0.95 0.67 20.60
N GLY A 222 -1.38 1.63 19.78
CA GLY A 222 -0.58 2.77 19.33
C GLY A 222 -0.02 2.62 17.90
N VAL A 223 -0.42 1.60 17.14
CA VAL A 223 -0.03 1.46 15.74
C VAL A 223 -0.83 2.43 14.87
N MET A 224 -0.15 3.15 13.97
CA MET A 224 -0.82 3.94 12.94
C MET A 224 -1.43 2.99 11.90
N VAL A 225 -2.77 3.02 11.79
CA VAL A 225 -3.52 2.08 10.95
C VAL A 225 -4.23 2.81 9.81
N ALA A 226 -3.98 2.40 8.57
CA ALA A 226 -4.86 2.70 7.44
C ALA A 226 -5.72 1.49 7.08
N ILE A 227 -6.86 1.73 6.42
CA ILE A 227 -7.75 0.67 5.92
C ILE A 227 -7.64 0.62 4.39
N THR A 228 -7.62 -0.58 3.82
CA THR A 228 -7.60 -0.82 2.37
C THR A 228 -8.68 -1.80 1.94
N THR A 229 -9.17 -1.63 0.71
CA THR A 229 -10.02 -2.62 0.03
C THR A 229 -9.21 -3.62 -0.77
N ASP A 230 -7.91 -3.38 -0.96
CA ASP A 230 -7.04 -4.20 -1.81
C ASP A 230 -7.69 -4.51 -3.16
N HIS A 231 -8.25 -3.47 -3.77
CA HIS A 231 -8.99 -3.59 -5.03
C HIS A 231 -8.15 -4.35 -6.07
N PRO A 232 -8.71 -5.38 -6.74
CA PRO A 232 -10.14 -5.71 -6.84
C PRO A 232 -10.69 -6.73 -5.83
N VAL A 233 -9.92 -7.16 -4.81
CA VAL A 233 -10.39 -8.18 -3.85
C VAL A 233 -11.67 -7.74 -3.13
N SER A 234 -11.69 -6.50 -2.63
CA SER A 234 -12.92 -5.77 -2.36
C SER A 234 -12.99 -4.57 -3.30
N GLN A 235 -14.18 -4.28 -3.83
CA GLN A 235 -14.36 -3.18 -4.76
C GLN A 235 -14.01 -1.83 -4.11
N ILE A 236 -13.38 -0.91 -4.86
CA ILE A 236 -12.80 0.31 -4.28
C ILE A 236 -13.84 1.21 -3.60
N GLN A 237 -15.06 1.27 -4.15
CA GLN A 237 -16.20 2.01 -3.62
C GLN A 237 -16.66 1.54 -2.23
N THR A 238 -16.23 0.35 -1.77
CA THR A 238 -16.59 -0.14 -0.43
C THR A 238 -15.62 0.33 0.66
N LEU A 239 -14.59 1.13 0.34
CA LEU A 239 -13.63 1.63 1.33
C LEU A 239 -14.29 2.30 2.56
N PRO A 240 -15.26 3.22 2.40
CA PRO A 240 -15.95 3.80 3.56
C PRO A 240 -16.71 2.76 4.39
N LEU A 241 -17.32 1.76 3.73
CA LEU A 241 -18.01 0.66 4.41
C LEU A 241 -17.05 -0.23 5.20
N CYS A 242 -15.86 -0.52 4.65
CA CYS A 242 -14.81 -1.25 5.38
C CYS A 242 -14.37 -0.50 6.64
N ALA A 243 -14.24 0.84 6.56
CA ALA A 243 -13.97 1.67 7.73
C ALA A 243 -15.11 1.62 8.76
N GLY A 244 -16.37 1.72 8.31
CA GLY A 244 -17.54 1.56 9.18
C GLY A 244 -17.62 0.21 9.88
N LEU A 245 -17.24 -0.87 9.20
CA LEU A 245 -17.17 -2.22 9.78
C LEU A 245 -16.04 -2.35 10.80
N ALA A 246 -14.89 -1.70 10.58
CA ALA A 246 -13.82 -1.61 11.58
C ALA A 246 -14.28 -0.80 12.81
N VAL A 247 -15.01 0.30 12.62
CA VAL A 247 -15.60 1.09 13.71
C VAL A 247 -16.61 0.27 14.51
N LYS A 248 -17.50 -0.45 13.82
CA LYS A 248 -18.43 -1.40 14.43
C LYS A 248 -17.71 -2.49 15.24
N ALA A 249 -16.51 -2.89 14.81
CA ALA A 249 -15.67 -3.88 15.49
C ALA A 249 -14.77 -3.29 16.60
N GLY A 250 -14.89 -1.99 16.90
CA GLY A 250 -14.26 -1.33 18.04
C GLY A 250 -13.16 -0.34 17.71
N LEU A 251 -12.94 0.05 16.46
CA LEU A 251 -12.12 1.23 16.12
C LEU A 251 -12.90 2.51 16.50
N PRO A 252 -12.29 3.51 17.16
CA PRO A 252 -12.98 4.78 17.40
C PRO A 252 -13.41 5.45 16.09
N MET A 253 -14.60 6.09 16.06
CA MET A 253 -15.15 6.73 14.85
C MET A 253 -14.17 7.70 14.18
N GLU A 254 -13.54 8.58 14.97
CA GLU A 254 -12.55 9.54 14.49
C GLU A 254 -11.31 8.85 13.88
N GLU A 255 -10.87 7.74 14.47
CA GLU A 255 -9.76 6.95 13.92
C GLU A 255 -10.18 6.24 12.64
N GLY A 256 -11.46 5.88 12.48
CA GLY A 256 -12.04 5.40 11.22
C GLY A 256 -11.87 6.42 10.09
N PHE A 257 -12.18 7.69 10.32
CA PHE A 257 -11.93 8.76 9.34
C PHE A 257 -10.45 8.92 9.03
N ARG A 258 -9.59 8.95 10.06
CA ARG A 258 -8.13 9.09 9.86
C ARG A 258 -7.54 7.94 9.07
N ALA A 259 -8.03 6.72 9.29
CA ALA A 259 -7.58 5.51 8.62
C ALA A 259 -7.87 5.47 7.11
N ILE A 260 -8.79 6.30 6.62
CA ILE A 260 -9.09 6.45 5.17
C ILE A 260 -8.76 7.85 4.63
N THR A 261 -8.09 8.70 5.41
CA THR A 261 -7.71 10.08 5.01
C THR A 261 -6.25 10.39 5.36
N ILE A 262 -5.98 10.96 6.54
CA ILE A 262 -4.67 11.49 6.89
C ILE A 262 -3.61 10.41 7.14
N TYR A 263 -3.99 9.23 7.67
CA TYR A 263 -3.03 8.15 7.89
C TYR A 263 -2.50 7.54 6.60
N PRO A 264 -3.32 7.15 5.61
CA PRO A 264 -2.78 6.70 4.32
C PRO A 264 -1.96 7.81 3.64
N ALA A 265 -2.34 9.08 3.75
CA ALA A 265 -1.54 10.18 3.20
C ALA A 265 -0.15 10.30 3.88
N LYS A 266 -0.07 10.13 5.21
CA LYS A 266 1.21 10.10 5.96
C LYS A 266 2.05 8.89 5.57
N ILE A 267 1.45 7.71 5.50
CA ILE A 267 2.13 6.47 5.11
C ILE A 267 2.71 6.56 3.70
N CYS A 268 1.98 7.17 2.77
CA CYS A 268 2.42 7.37 1.38
C CYS A 268 3.38 8.56 1.20
N GLY A 269 3.58 9.38 2.25
CA GLY A 269 4.44 10.56 2.21
C GLY A 269 3.91 11.68 1.30
N VAL A 270 2.61 11.93 1.36
CA VAL A 270 1.89 13.00 0.62
C VAL A 270 0.93 13.80 1.52
N ALA A 271 1.11 13.72 2.85
CA ALA A 271 0.24 14.37 3.84
C ALA A 271 0.34 15.91 3.84
N ASP A 272 1.39 16.45 3.22
CA ASP A 272 1.55 17.87 2.92
C ASP A 272 0.58 18.34 1.82
N ARG A 273 0.08 17.43 0.98
CA ARG A 273 -0.84 17.74 -0.12
C ARG A 273 -2.27 17.28 0.11
N ILE A 274 -2.51 16.14 0.74
CA ILE A 274 -3.86 15.55 0.87
C ILE A 274 -4.09 14.93 2.26
N GLY A 275 -5.34 14.51 2.50
CA GLY A 275 -5.71 13.71 3.68
C GLY A 275 -6.27 14.51 4.86
N SER A 276 -6.29 15.84 4.79
CA SER A 276 -7.05 16.69 5.74
C SER A 276 -7.45 18.01 5.09
N LEU A 277 -8.45 18.68 5.67
CA LEU A 277 -8.90 20.00 5.24
C LEU A 277 -8.10 21.08 5.97
N GLU A 278 -6.95 21.45 5.40
CA GLU A 278 -6.02 22.45 5.93
C GLU A 278 -5.58 23.41 4.82
N VAL A 279 -5.32 24.67 5.17
CA VAL A 279 -4.82 25.68 4.22
C VAL A 279 -3.49 25.22 3.62
N GLY A 280 -3.38 25.31 2.29
CA GLY A 280 -2.17 24.92 1.54
C GLY A 280 -2.20 23.51 0.95
N LYS A 281 -3.18 22.67 1.33
CA LYS A 281 -3.40 21.34 0.75
C LYS A 281 -4.22 21.41 -0.54
N ASP A 282 -4.11 20.37 -1.35
CA ASP A 282 -4.94 20.19 -2.54
C ASP A 282 -6.42 20.18 -2.12
N ALA A 283 -7.29 20.87 -2.88
CA ALA A 283 -8.72 20.91 -2.64
C ALA A 283 -9.42 19.60 -3.09
N ASP A 284 -9.06 18.50 -2.43
CA ASP A 284 -9.66 17.18 -2.57
C ASP A 284 -10.72 16.99 -1.48
N ILE A 285 -11.99 17.08 -1.86
CA ILE A 285 -13.10 17.15 -0.90
C ILE A 285 -14.23 16.23 -1.36
N ALA A 286 -14.71 15.37 -0.46
CA ALA A 286 -15.93 14.60 -0.65
C ALA A 286 -17.02 15.13 0.30
N ILE A 287 -18.21 15.38 -0.24
CA ILE A 287 -19.37 15.89 0.49
C ILE A 287 -20.43 14.80 0.50
N PHE A 288 -20.96 14.49 1.68
CA PHE A 288 -21.94 13.43 1.89
C PHE A 288 -23.20 14.00 2.56
N ASP A 289 -24.34 13.33 2.41
CA ASP A 289 -25.59 13.66 3.12
C ASP A 289 -25.66 13.09 4.56
N GLY A 290 -24.58 12.46 5.02
CA GLY A 290 -24.45 11.81 6.31
C GLY A 290 -23.02 11.35 6.59
N ASN A 291 -22.85 10.39 7.49
CA ASN A 291 -21.56 9.79 7.79
C ASN A 291 -21.17 8.78 6.69
N PRO A 292 -20.06 8.96 5.95
CA PRO A 292 -19.72 8.07 4.83
C PRO A 292 -19.45 6.61 5.24
N MET A 293 -19.22 6.34 6.53
CA MET A 293 -19.05 4.98 7.05
C MET A 293 -20.39 4.24 7.27
N GLU A 294 -21.53 4.87 7.00
CA GLU A 294 -22.86 4.28 7.10
C GLU A 294 -23.41 3.87 5.73
N ILE A 295 -24.16 2.76 5.69
CA ILE A 295 -24.63 2.13 4.44
C ILE A 295 -25.57 3.04 3.63
N PHE A 296 -26.39 3.85 4.30
CA PHE A 296 -27.41 4.67 3.62
C PHE A 296 -26.89 6.03 3.14
N THR A 297 -25.66 6.40 3.52
CA THR A 297 -25.06 7.68 3.16
C THR A 297 -24.70 7.72 1.68
N ARG A 298 -24.96 8.86 1.06
CA ARG A 298 -24.68 9.12 -0.35
C ARG A 298 -23.61 10.19 -0.47
N THR A 299 -22.68 9.98 -1.38
CA THR A 299 -21.79 11.03 -1.87
C THR A 299 -22.62 12.00 -2.70
N LEU A 300 -22.65 13.27 -2.29
CA LEU A 300 -23.28 14.37 -3.01
C LEU A 300 -22.31 14.98 -4.03
N TYR A 301 -21.06 15.19 -3.61
CA TYR A 301 -20.01 15.75 -4.44
C TYR A 301 -18.67 15.08 -4.18
N THR A 302 -17.87 14.95 -5.24
CA THR A 302 -16.44 14.68 -5.15
C THR A 302 -15.71 15.78 -5.91
N ILE A 303 -14.76 16.41 -5.24
CA ILE A 303 -13.98 17.53 -5.72
C ILE A 303 -12.52 17.09 -5.70
N ILE A 304 -11.80 17.28 -6.80
CA ILE A 304 -10.37 16.99 -6.90
C ILE A 304 -9.67 18.23 -7.44
N ASN A 305 -8.63 18.69 -6.75
CA ASN A 305 -7.92 19.94 -7.09
C ASN A 305 -8.87 21.16 -7.25
N GLY A 306 -9.98 21.20 -6.51
CA GLY A 306 -10.96 22.30 -6.58
C GLY A 306 -12.00 22.18 -7.69
N GLU A 307 -11.93 21.14 -8.53
CA GLU A 307 -12.91 20.88 -9.59
C GLU A 307 -13.94 19.83 -9.16
N ILE A 308 -15.23 20.09 -9.40
CA ILE A 308 -16.29 19.11 -9.18
C ILE A 308 -16.20 18.01 -10.24
N VAL A 309 -15.73 16.83 -9.84
CA VAL A 309 -15.57 15.66 -10.72
C VAL A 309 -16.75 14.69 -10.63
N TYR A 310 -17.60 14.85 -9.62
CA TYR A 310 -18.86 14.12 -9.44
C TYR A 310 -19.89 14.95 -8.70
N CYS A 311 -21.15 14.85 -9.13
CA CYS A 311 -22.31 15.48 -8.51
C CYS A 311 -23.51 14.53 -8.60
N ASN A 312 -24.17 14.31 -7.47
CA ASN A 312 -25.38 13.48 -7.34
C ASN A 312 -26.40 14.15 -6.42
N VAL A 313 -26.67 15.42 -6.69
CA VAL A 313 -27.77 16.14 -6.05
C VAL A 313 -29.02 15.96 -6.92
N PRO A 314 -30.16 15.51 -6.34
CA PRO A 314 -31.43 15.49 -7.05
C PRO A 314 -31.71 16.88 -7.63
N ARG A 315 -32.00 16.96 -8.93
CA ARG A 315 -32.51 18.22 -9.49
C ARG A 315 -33.94 18.38 -8.99
N GLU A 316 -34.21 19.50 -8.33
CA GLU A 316 -35.58 19.97 -8.05
C GLU A 316 -36.34 20.27 -9.35
#